data_AF-A0A847FQE4-F1
#
_entry.id   AF-A0A847FQE4-F1
#
_cell.length_a   1.000
_cell.length_b   1.000
_cell.length_c   1.000
_cell.angle_alpha   90.00
_cell.angle_beta   90.00
_cell.angle_gamma   90.00
#
_symmetry.space_group_name_H-M   'P 1'
#
loop_
_entity.id
_entity.type
_entity.pdbx_description
1 polymer ?
#
loop_
_entity_poly.entity_id
_entity_poly.type
_entity_poly.pdbx_seq_one_letter_code
_entity_poly.pdbx_strand_id
1 'polypeptide(L)'
;MRLAELTGADPAVVELFALFHDSKRENDHGDPGHGRRAAEFLKTLREPLDYIADDDFEHLLFACTHHTAGWTEAELTVQACWDADRLDLGRVGIRPVPDRLCTPAAREPGLLAWAYARSRSDREMGNGEQT
;
A
#
# COMPACT_ATOMS: atom_id res chain seq x y z
N MET A 1 -4.11 -0.04 9.18
CA MET A 1 -4.20 -0.54 10.56
C MET A 1 -4.72 -1.99 10.69
N ARG A 2 -5.91 -2.37 10.20
CA ARG A 2 -6.45 -3.74 10.37
C ARG A 2 -5.56 -4.90 9.87
N LEU A 3 -4.90 -4.75 8.72
CA LEU A 3 -4.07 -5.83 8.17
C LEU A 3 -2.81 -6.07 9.03
N ALA A 4 -2.15 -4.99 9.48
CA ALA A 4 -0.97 -5.08 10.34
C ALA A 4 -1.28 -5.79 11.66
N GLU A 5 -2.42 -5.50 12.27
CA GLU A 5 -2.89 -6.19 13.50
C GLU A 5 -3.10 -7.70 13.29
N LEU A 6 -3.60 -8.11 12.11
CA LEU A 6 -3.90 -9.50 11.81
C LEU A 6 -2.66 -10.31 11.40
N THR A 7 -1.64 -9.66 10.85
CA THR A 7 -0.42 -10.33 10.36
C THR A 7 0.72 -10.25 11.36
N GLY A 8 0.77 -9.22 12.21
CA GLY A 8 1.94 -8.87 13.01
C GLY A 8 2.97 -8.04 12.23
N ALA A 9 2.60 -7.48 11.07
CA ALA A 9 3.43 -6.53 10.35
C ALA A 9 3.60 -5.22 11.12
N ASP A 10 4.71 -4.52 10.90
CA ASP A 10 4.94 -3.23 11.54
C ASP A 10 3.91 -2.19 11.06
N PRO A 11 3.08 -1.63 11.95
CA PRO A 11 2.04 -0.69 11.56
C PRO A 11 2.60 0.64 11.05
N ALA A 12 3.74 1.12 11.57
CA ALA A 12 4.33 2.39 11.16
C ALA A 12 4.82 2.31 9.71
N VAL A 13 5.45 1.20 9.32
CA VAL A 13 5.87 0.96 7.94
C VAL A 13 4.67 0.91 6.99
N VAL A 14 3.61 0.18 7.36
CA VAL A 14 2.40 0.07 6.53
C VAL A 14 1.70 1.43 6.35
N GLU A 15 1.67 2.26 7.39
CA GLU A 15 1.09 3.61 7.33
C GLU A 15 1.92 4.55 6.46
N LEU A 16 3.25 4.55 6.62
CA LEU A 16 4.14 5.35 5.78
C LEU A 16 4.08 4.90 4.32
N PHE A 17 4.01 3.59 4.07
CA PHE A 17 3.82 3.08 2.72
C PHE A 17 2.52 3.60 2.11
N ALA A 18 1.40 3.53 2.83
CA ALA A 18 0.11 4.03 2.36
C ALA A 18 0.16 5.53 2.00
N LEU A 19 0.91 6.33 2.77
CA LEU A 19 1.08 7.75 2.52
C LEU A 19 1.98 8.04 1.30
N PHE A 20 3.05 7.28 1.10
CA PHE A 20 4.12 7.66 0.18
C PHE A 20 4.19 6.88 -1.13
N HIS A 21 3.70 5.63 -1.22
CA HIS A 21 3.96 4.76 -2.38
C HIS A 21 3.57 5.38 -3.73
N ASP A 22 2.45 6.10 -3.77
CA ASP A 22 1.92 6.80 -4.95
C ASP A 22 2.24 8.31 -4.97
N SER A 23 2.92 8.85 -3.94
CA SER A 23 3.12 10.31 -3.75
C SER A 23 3.97 10.99 -4.82
N LYS A 24 4.69 10.21 -5.64
CA LYS A 24 5.53 10.68 -6.74
C LYS A 24 5.03 10.24 -8.10
N ARG A 25 3.73 10.01 -8.25
CA ARG A 25 3.10 9.92 -9.58
C ARG A 25 3.27 11.24 -10.32
N GLU A 26 3.67 11.15 -11.58
CA GLU A 26 3.76 12.29 -12.50
C GLU A 26 2.49 12.42 -13.35
N ASN A 27 1.69 11.35 -13.45
CA ASN A 27 0.44 11.32 -14.19
C ASN A 27 -0.48 10.18 -13.69
N ASP A 28 -1.74 10.23 -14.13
CA ASP A 28 -2.77 9.22 -13.82
C ASP A 28 -2.79 8.05 -14.84
N HIS A 29 -1.82 7.99 -15.74
CA HIS A 29 -1.73 6.97 -16.79
C HIS A 29 -0.69 5.90 -16.41
N GLY A 30 0.19 5.56 -17.37
CA GLY A 30 1.29 4.63 -17.14
C GLY A 30 2.49 5.36 -16.57
N ASP A 31 2.76 5.15 -15.30
CA ASP A 31 3.94 5.71 -14.63
C ASP A 31 4.73 4.61 -13.90
N PRO A 32 5.44 3.70 -14.58
CA PRO A 32 6.12 2.59 -13.91
C PRO A 32 7.19 3.01 -12.88
N GLY A 33 7.64 4.27 -12.92
CA GLY A 33 8.72 4.78 -12.08
C GLY A 33 8.28 5.40 -10.75
N HIS A 34 6.98 5.60 -10.49
CA HIS A 34 6.51 6.34 -9.32
C HIS A 34 6.96 5.72 -8.00
N GLY A 35 6.89 4.39 -7.86
CA GLY A 35 7.34 3.70 -6.65
C GLY A 35 8.82 3.94 -6.33
N ARG A 36 9.69 3.91 -7.36
CA ARG A 36 11.12 4.22 -7.20
C ARG A 36 11.33 5.68 -6.82
N ARG A 37 10.63 6.63 -7.45
CA ARG A 37 10.72 8.05 -7.09
C ARG A 37 10.21 8.32 -5.67
N ALA A 38 9.16 7.62 -5.23
CA ALA A 38 8.67 7.67 -3.86
C ALA A 38 9.74 7.19 -2.86
N ALA A 39 10.41 6.07 -3.15
CA ALA A 39 11.52 5.59 -2.32
C ALA A 39 12.71 6.59 -2.28
N GLU A 40 13.11 7.16 -3.41
CA GLU A 40 14.15 8.20 -3.42
C GLU A 40 13.75 9.44 -2.63
N PHE A 41 12.47 9.82 -2.65
CA PHE A 41 11.96 10.90 -1.82
C PHE A 41 11.99 10.56 -0.33
N LEU A 42 11.58 9.35 0.05
CA LEU A 42 11.63 8.88 1.44
C LEU A 42 13.05 8.96 2.02
N LYS A 43 14.09 8.68 1.23
CA LYS A 43 15.50 8.85 1.66
C LYS A 43 15.81 10.28 2.10
N THR A 44 15.21 11.29 1.45
CA THR A 44 15.36 12.71 1.86
C THR A 44 14.65 13.02 3.18
N LEU A 45 13.77 12.14 3.65
CA LEU A 45 13.03 12.21 4.89
C LEU A 45 13.60 11.28 5.98
N ARG A 46 14.81 10.72 5.82
CA ARG A 46 15.38 9.78 6.80
C ARG A 46 15.47 10.39 8.21
N GLU A 47 15.92 11.64 8.33
CA GLU A 47 16.05 12.35 9.61
C GLU A 47 14.70 12.56 10.31
N PRO A 48 13.67 13.16 9.68
CA PRO A 48 12.36 13.29 10.33
C PRO A 48 11.63 11.96 10.56
N LEU A 49 12.13 10.86 10.00
CA LEU A 49 11.64 9.49 10.21
C LEU A 49 12.59 8.68 11.10
N ASP A 50 13.38 9.30 11.96
CA ASP A 50 14.33 8.62 12.87
C ASP A 50 13.66 7.63 13.86
N TYR A 51 12.35 7.76 14.08
CA TYR A 51 11.57 6.88 14.94
C TYR A 51 11.34 5.47 14.37
N ILE A 52 11.58 5.24 13.07
CA ILE A 52 11.60 3.90 12.47
C ILE A 52 13.04 3.37 12.37
N ALA A 53 13.19 2.09 12.69
CA ALA A 53 14.46 1.38 12.62
C ALA A 53 14.99 1.32 11.18
N ASP A 54 16.31 1.20 11.03
CA ASP A 54 16.95 1.18 9.71
C ASP A 54 16.44 0.03 8.84
N ASP A 55 16.28 -1.17 9.41
CA ASP A 55 15.75 -2.33 8.68
C ASP A 55 14.31 -2.08 8.19
N ASP A 56 13.46 -1.48 9.02
CA ASP A 56 12.09 -1.12 8.66
C ASP A 56 12.01 0.02 7.64
N PHE A 57 12.95 0.95 7.69
CA PHE A 57 13.10 1.97 6.66
C PHE A 57 13.48 1.34 5.32
N GLU A 58 14.41 0.38 5.29
CA GLU A 58 14.74 -0.37 4.07
C GLU A 58 13.55 -1.20 3.56
N HIS A 59 12.77 -1.82 4.44
CA HIS A 59 11.50 -2.48 4.07
C HIS A 59 10.51 -1.49 3.44
N LEU A 60 10.37 -0.29 4.00
CA LEU A 60 9.53 0.77 3.43
C LEU A 60 9.99 1.19 2.02
N LEU A 61 11.30 1.41 1.83
CA LEU A 61 11.87 1.76 0.53
C LEU A 61 11.66 0.65 -0.50
N PHE A 62 11.88 -0.60 -0.10
CA PHE A 62 11.68 -1.77 -0.95
C PHE A 62 10.22 -1.96 -1.33
N ALA A 63 9.30 -1.83 -0.34
CA ALA A 63 7.88 -1.93 -0.56
C ALA A 63 7.39 -0.89 -1.58
N CYS A 64 7.76 0.39 -1.40
CA CYS A 64 7.45 1.48 -2.33
C CYS A 64 7.99 1.19 -3.73
N THR A 65 9.25 0.78 -3.85
CA THR A 65 9.89 0.54 -5.15
C THR A 65 9.20 -0.54 -5.96
N HIS A 66 8.69 -1.59 -5.31
CA HIS A 66 8.25 -2.82 -5.97
C HIS A 66 6.74 -3.11 -5.89
N HIS A 67 5.92 -2.22 -5.33
CA HIS A 67 4.49 -2.51 -5.11
C HIS A 67 3.71 -2.84 -6.40
N THR A 68 4.10 -2.29 -7.55
CA THR A 68 3.49 -2.60 -8.86
C THR A 68 4.10 -3.78 -9.59
N ALA A 69 5.17 -4.41 -9.08
CA ALA A 69 5.85 -5.53 -9.73
C ALA A 69 5.04 -6.83 -9.76
N GLY A 70 3.95 -6.90 -8.98
CA GLY A 70 3.10 -8.08 -8.88
C GLY A 70 3.70 -9.23 -8.07
N TRP A 71 4.75 -8.98 -7.32
CA TRP A 71 5.36 -9.94 -6.40
C TRP A 71 4.47 -10.21 -5.18
N THR A 72 4.55 -11.43 -4.66
CA THR A 72 3.76 -11.89 -3.51
C THR A 72 4.62 -12.43 -2.36
N GLU A 73 5.94 -12.51 -2.56
CA GLU A 73 6.89 -13.05 -1.59
C GLU A 73 7.91 -11.97 -1.22
N ALA A 74 8.05 -11.71 0.07
CA ALA A 74 9.01 -10.78 0.68
C ALA A 74 9.01 -10.96 2.22
N GLU A 75 9.67 -10.07 2.94
CA GLU A 75 9.45 -9.91 4.37
C GLU A 75 7.96 -9.56 4.65
N LEU A 76 7.45 -9.96 5.82
CA LEU A 76 6.03 -9.92 6.18
C LEU A 76 5.42 -8.51 6.13
N THR A 77 6.15 -7.49 6.60
CA THR A 77 5.71 -6.10 6.58
C THR A 77 5.64 -5.57 5.15
N VAL A 78 6.64 -5.89 4.32
CA VAL A 78 6.60 -5.59 2.87
C VAL A 78 5.38 -6.24 2.19
N GLN A 79 5.11 -7.51 2.51
CA GLN A 79 3.93 -8.22 1.99
C GLN A 79 2.64 -7.51 2.40
N ALA A 80 2.52 -7.07 3.65
CA ALA A 80 1.36 -6.36 4.16
C ALA A 80 1.18 -4.98 3.50
N CYS A 81 2.27 -4.27 3.18
CA CYS A 81 2.21 -3.04 2.38
C CYS A 81 1.58 -3.29 1.01
N TRP A 82 2.07 -4.29 0.28
CA TRP A 82 1.54 -4.64 -1.04
C TRP A 82 0.09 -5.11 -1.00
N ASP A 83 -0.27 -5.89 0.03
CA ASP A 83 -1.66 -6.28 0.26
C ASP A 83 -2.55 -5.07 0.53
N ALA A 84 -2.09 -4.10 1.33
CA ALA A 84 -2.85 -2.88 1.60
C ALA A 84 -3.15 -2.08 0.33
N ASP A 85 -2.16 -1.88 -0.55
CA ASP A 85 -2.36 -1.22 -1.85
C ASP A 85 -3.35 -2.02 -2.73
N ARG A 86 -3.14 -3.33 -2.88
CA ARG A 86 -3.98 -4.19 -3.72
C ARG A 86 -5.41 -4.28 -3.23
N LEU A 87 -5.64 -4.30 -1.92
CA LEU A 87 -6.97 -4.29 -1.31
C LEU A 87 -7.69 -2.96 -1.49
N ASP A 88 -6.95 -1.87 -1.74
CA ASP A 88 -7.49 -0.52 -1.95
C ASP A 88 -7.80 -0.20 -3.42
N LEU A 89 -7.51 -1.12 -4.35
CA LEU A 89 -7.75 -0.97 -5.79
C LEU A 89 -9.25 -0.82 -6.16
N GLY A 90 -10.16 -1.10 -5.23
CA GLY A 90 -11.60 -0.85 -5.44
C GLY A 90 -11.92 0.64 -5.68
N ARG A 91 -11.09 1.57 -5.19
CA ARG A 91 -11.22 3.02 -5.43
C ARG A 91 -11.16 3.40 -6.91
N VAL A 92 -10.35 2.66 -7.67
CA VAL A 92 -10.21 2.82 -9.14
C VAL A 92 -11.06 1.81 -9.91
N GLY A 93 -11.97 1.11 -9.23
CA GLY A 93 -12.91 0.17 -9.85
C GLY A 93 -12.34 -1.23 -10.12
N ILE A 94 -11.14 -1.54 -9.61
CA ILE A 94 -10.51 -2.86 -9.80
C ILE A 94 -10.84 -3.76 -8.61
N ARG A 95 -11.26 -5.00 -8.87
CA ARG A 95 -11.51 -6.00 -7.83
C ARG A 95 -10.20 -6.73 -7.50
N PRO A 96 -9.77 -6.76 -6.22
CA PRO A 96 -8.59 -7.53 -5.81
C PRO A 96 -8.76 -9.02 -6.14
N VAL A 97 -7.69 -9.65 -6.64
CA VAL A 97 -7.65 -11.09 -6.94
C VAL A 97 -6.92 -11.79 -5.78
N PRO A 98 -7.54 -12.77 -5.10
CA PRO A 98 -6.93 -13.44 -3.95
C PRO A 98 -5.52 -13.98 -4.21
N ASP A 99 -5.28 -14.58 -5.38
CA ASP A 99 -3.98 -15.14 -5.76
C ASP A 99 -2.88 -14.09 -6.00
N ARG A 100 -3.24 -12.81 -6.01
CA ARG A 100 -2.30 -11.67 -6.10
C ARG A 100 -2.02 -11.04 -4.75
N LEU A 101 -2.67 -11.51 -3.68
CA LEU A 101 -2.42 -11.07 -2.32
C LEU A 101 -1.33 -11.96 -1.69
N CYS A 102 -0.51 -11.41 -0.84
CA CYS A 102 0.65 -12.02 -0.22
C CYS A 102 0.22 -12.87 0.98
N THR A 103 -0.46 -12.27 1.95
CA THR A 103 -0.72 -12.89 3.26
C THR A 103 -2.02 -13.69 3.29
N PRO A 104 -2.09 -14.77 4.11
CA PRO A 104 -3.34 -15.49 4.33
C PRO A 104 -4.47 -14.60 4.86
N ALA A 105 -4.14 -13.62 5.71
CA ALA A 105 -5.10 -12.66 6.25
C ALA A 105 -5.72 -11.79 5.15
N ALA A 106 -4.93 -11.29 4.20
CA ALA A 106 -5.43 -10.52 3.06
C ALA A 106 -6.34 -11.35 2.13
N ARG A 107 -6.05 -12.65 2.01
CA ARG A 107 -6.85 -13.60 1.20
C ARG A 107 -8.15 -14.03 1.86
N GLU A 108 -8.37 -13.71 3.13
CA GLU A 108 -9.57 -14.08 3.86
C GLU A 108 -10.82 -13.46 3.17
N PRO A 109 -11.83 -14.26 2.78
CA PRO A 109 -12.97 -13.77 1.99
C PRO A 109 -13.71 -12.59 2.63
N GLY A 110 -13.91 -12.59 3.94
CA GLY A 110 -14.58 -11.52 4.68
C GLY A 110 -13.80 -10.21 4.66
N LEU A 111 -12.49 -10.25 4.92
CA LEU A 111 -11.60 -9.09 4.88
C LEU A 111 -11.49 -8.52 3.47
N LEU A 112 -11.34 -9.38 2.46
CA LEU A 112 -11.30 -8.96 1.06
C LEU A 112 -12.60 -8.28 0.65
N ALA A 113 -13.75 -8.87 0.97
CA ALA A 113 -15.06 -8.28 0.68
C ALA A 113 -15.26 -6.94 1.39
N TRP A 114 -14.88 -6.86 2.66
CA TRP A 114 -14.94 -5.62 3.44
C TRP A 114 -14.03 -4.53 2.84
N ALA A 115 -12.78 -4.84 2.53
CA ALA A 115 -11.83 -3.87 1.97
C ALA A 115 -12.25 -3.38 0.58
N TYR A 116 -12.80 -4.28 -0.24
CA TYR A 116 -13.36 -3.91 -1.55
C TYR A 116 -14.56 -2.97 -1.43
N ALA A 117 -15.48 -3.23 -0.49
CA ALA A 117 -16.61 -2.35 -0.25
C ALA A 117 -16.16 -0.96 0.25
N ARG A 118 -15.24 -0.93 1.22
CA ARG A 118 -14.68 0.31 1.76
C ARG A 118 -14.03 1.18 0.68
N SER A 119 -13.09 0.61 -0.08
CA SER A 119 -12.34 1.36 -1.10
C SER A 119 -13.23 1.90 -2.22
N ARG A 120 -14.40 1.27 -2.48
CA ARG A 120 -15.40 1.82 -3.42
C ARG A 120 -16.20 2.99 -2.86
N SER A 121 -16.56 2.97 -1.57
CA SER A 121 -17.33 4.07 -0.97
C SER A 121 -16.54 5.38 -0.91
N ASP A 122 -15.21 5.30 -0.81
CA ASP A 122 -14.33 6.48 -0.89
C ASP A 122 -14.47 7.21 -2.24
N ARG A 123 -14.82 6.50 -3.32
CA ARG A 123 -15.13 7.09 -4.63
C ARG A 123 -16.46 7.86 -4.66
N GLU A 124 -17.46 7.41 -3.90
CA GLU A 124 -18.79 8.03 -3.89
C GLU A 124 -18.79 9.33 -3.06
N MET A 125 -17.98 9.40 -2.00
CA MET A 125 -17.81 10.63 -1.21
C MET A 125 -16.99 11.70 -1.93
N GLY A 126 -16.06 11.34 -2.82
CA GLY A 126 -15.29 12.30 -3.63
C GLY A 126 -16.05 12.94 -4.80
N ASN A 127 -17.19 12.36 -5.19
CA ASN A 127 -18.06 12.88 -6.26
C ASN A 127 -19.25 13.71 -5.73
N GLY A 128 -19.32 13.95 -4.42
CA GLY A 128 -20.45 14.61 -3.76
C GLY A 128 -20.37 16.13 -3.62
N GLU A 129 -19.26 16.78 -3.99
CA GLU A 129 -19.08 18.24 -3.91
C GLU A 129 -18.98 18.87 -5.31
N GLN A 130 -19.99 18.67 -6.15
CA GLN A 130 -20.29 19.57 -7.27
C GLN A 130 -21.81 19.70 -7.47
N THR A 131 -22.44 20.54 -6.64
CA THR A 131 -23.73 21.18 -6.93
C THR A 131 -23.72 22.61 -6.42
#